data_AF-A0AAD7HBG6-F1
#
_entry.id   AF-A0AAD7HBG6-F1
#
_cell.length_a   1.000
_cell.length_b   1.000
_cell.length_c   1.000
_cell.angle_alpha   90.00
_cell.angle_beta   90.00
_cell.angle_gamma   90.00
#
_symmetry.space_group_name_H-M   'P 1'
#
loop_
_entity.id
_entity.type
_entity.pdbx_description
1 polymer ?
#
loop_
_entity_poly.entity_id
_entity_poly.type
_entity_poly.pdbx_seq_one_letter_code
_entity_poly.pdbx_strand_id
1 'polypeptide(L)'
;TRTLPQRAVYTAVQADMCSLINGVQTQEQLTSLRRGSVSIEQRDRVRDPPVINRKGRPSTARLTGATEGRPHGEGARIQGLDQSQGTTRRQNRCSRCHLVGHNRTSCPRGH
;
A
#
# COMPACT_ATOMS: atom_id res chain seq x y z
N THR A 1 22.87 -6.50 11.17
CA THR A 1 23.68 -6.25 9.94
C THR A 1 25.08 -6.77 10.19
N ARG A 2 25.70 -7.45 9.22
CA ARG A 2 27.07 -7.98 9.35
C ARG A 2 28.05 -6.92 8.86
N THR A 3 28.95 -6.45 9.72
CA THR A 3 30.04 -5.55 9.33
C THR A 3 31.20 -6.36 8.77
N LEU A 4 31.72 -5.95 7.61
CA LEU A 4 32.90 -6.57 6.99
C LEU A 4 34.15 -5.76 7.36
N PRO A 5 35.31 -6.42 7.53
CA PRO A 5 36.56 -5.72 7.78
C PRO A 5 36.98 -4.90 6.56
N GLN A 6 37.44 -3.67 6.77
CA GLN A 6 37.81 -2.71 5.72
C GLN A 6 38.76 -3.31 4.68
N ARG A 7 39.74 -4.10 5.13
CA ARG A 7 40.72 -4.74 4.25
C ARG A 7 40.08 -5.72 3.27
N ALA A 8 39.08 -6.50 3.70
CA ALA A 8 38.39 -7.44 2.82
C ALA A 8 37.56 -6.71 1.76
N VAL A 9 36.92 -5.61 2.14
CA VAL A 9 36.18 -4.74 1.20
C VAL A 9 37.15 -4.13 0.19
N TYR A 10 38.28 -3.60 0.66
CA TYR A 10 39.29 -2.99 -0.20
C TYR A 10 39.86 -3.99 -1.22
N THR A 11 40.27 -5.18 -0.79
CA THR A 11 40.84 -6.20 -1.68
C THR A 11 39.82 -6.72 -2.69
N ALA A 12 38.56 -6.87 -2.29
CA ALA A 12 37.50 -7.30 -3.19
C ALA A 12 37.24 -6.25 -4.28
N VAL A 13 37.07 -4.98 -3.89
CA VAL A 13 36.89 -3.86 -4.82
C VAL A 13 38.10 -3.72 -5.73
N GLN A 14 39.32 -3.86 -5.21
CA GLN A 14 40.54 -3.77 -6.01
C GLN A 14 40.66 -4.90 -7.02
N ALA A 15 40.31 -6.14 -6.67
CA ALA A 15 40.30 -7.27 -7.60
C ALA A 15 39.29 -7.06 -8.73
N ASP A 16 38.09 -6.56 -8.40
CA ASP A 16 37.08 -6.21 -9.38
C ASP A 16 37.58 -5.12 -10.34
N MET A 17 38.20 -4.06 -9.82
CA MET A 17 38.78 -3.00 -10.66
C MET A 17 39.92 -3.50 -11.52
N CYS A 18 40.81 -4.37 -11.01
CA CYS A 18 41.88 -4.96 -11.80
C CYS A 18 41.34 -5.79 -12.98
N SER A 19 40.24 -6.52 -12.78
CA SER A 19 39.61 -7.28 -13.86
C SER A 19 39.11 -6.38 -15.00
N LEU A 20 38.59 -5.20 -14.66
CA LEU A 20 38.15 -4.17 -15.63
C LEU A 20 39.33 -3.52 -16.35
N ILE A 21 40.43 -3.26 -15.63
CA ILE A 21 41.60 -2.56 -16.17
C ILE A 21 42.45 -3.46 -17.06
N ASN A 22 42.58 -4.75 -16.73
CA ASN A 22 43.39 -5.70 -17.50
C ASN A 22 42.89 -5.92 -18.94
N GLY A 23 41.62 -5.62 -19.22
CA GLY A 23 41.04 -5.69 -20.57
C GLY A 23 41.22 -4.44 -21.42
N VAL A 24 41.70 -3.32 -20.85
CA VAL A 24 41.84 -2.04 -21.54
C VAL A 24 43.30 -1.86 -21.98
N GLN A 25 43.55 -2.16 -23.24
CA GLN A 25 44.89 -2.09 -23.85
C GLN A 25 45.07 -0.82 -24.69
N THR A 26 43.97 -0.19 -25.13
CA THR A 26 44.03 0.98 -26.02
C THR A 26 43.14 2.14 -25.55
N GLN A 27 43.47 3.35 -26.00
CA GLN A 27 42.73 4.57 -25.66
C GLN A 27 41.30 4.56 -26.24
N GLU A 28 41.11 3.92 -27.39
CA GLU A 28 39.82 3.73 -28.05
C GLU A 28 38.90 2.83 -27.22
N GLN A 29 39.46 1.80 -26.56
CA GLN A 29 38.72 0.93 -25.65
C GLN A 29 38.27 1.68 -24.40
N LEU A 30 39.16 2.49 -23.81
CA LEU A 30 38.84 3.31 -22.64
C LEU A 30 37.74 4.34 -22.94
N THR A 31 37.83 5.01 -24.09
CA THR A 31 36.80 5.98 -24.53
C THR A 31 35.46 5.31 -24.87
N SER A 32 35.48 4.08 -25.38
CA SER A 32 34.27 3.30 -25.66
C SER A 32 33.57 2.84 -24.37
N LEU A 33 34.34 2.35 -23.38
CA LEU A 33 33.81 2.03 -22.05
C LEU A 33 33.20 3.26 -21.36
N ARG A 34 33.89 4.40 -21.43
CA ARG A 34 33.41 5.67 -20.85
C ARG A 34 32.11 6.18 -21.51
N ARG A 35 31.92 5.95 -22.81
CA ARG A 35 30.65 6.26 -23.51
C ARG A 35 29.52 5.29 -23.14
N GLY A 36 29.86 4.02 -22.92
CA GLY A 36 28.93 2.99 -22.47
C GLY A 36 28.40 3.25 -21.06
N SER A 37 29.26 3.62 -20.12
CA SER A 37 28.85 3.90 -18.73
C SER A 37 27.91 5.11 -18.61
N VAL A 38 28.18 6.20 -19.36
CA VAL A 38 27.27 7.37 -19.43
C VAL A 38 25.89 6.98 -19.97
N SER A 39 25.81 6.03 -20.90
CA SER A 39 24.53 5.55 -21.45
C SER A 39 23.74 4.69 -20.47
N ILE A 40 24.43 3.96 -19.57
CA ILE A 40 23.79 3.12 -18.56
C ILE A 40 23.18 3.99 -17.45
N GLU A 41 23.93 4.99 -16.94
CA GLU A 41 23.40 5.95 -15.95
C GLU A 41 22.19 6.74 -16.46
N GLN A 42 22.08 6.94 -17.78
CA GLN A 42 20.94 7.62 -18.37
C GLN A 42 19.69 6.73 -18.47
N ARG A 43 19.84 5.41 -18.52
CA ARG A 43 18.74 4.42 -18.53
C ARG A 43 18.17 4.13 -17.15
N ASP A 44 18.96 4.32 -16.09
CA ASP A 44 18.52 4.14 -14.70
C ASP A 44 17.69 5.31 -14.15
N ARG A 45 17.39 6.33 -14.97
CA ARG A 45 16.32 7.30 -14.68
C ARG A 45 14.92 6.73 -14.94
N VAL A 46 14.71 5.48 -14.52
CA VAL A 46 13.39 4.87 -14.48
C VAL A 46 12.56 5.69 -13.51
N ARG A 47 11.58 6.45 -14.03
CA ARG A 47 10.64 7.16 -13.17
C ARG A 47 9.89 6.13 -12.35
N ASP A 48 9.85 6.34 -11.04
CA ASP A 48 8.96 5.56 -10.19
C ASP A 48 7.53 5.68 -10.73
N PRO A 49 6.83 4.56 -10.95
CA PRO A 49 5.43 4.62 -11.35
C PRO A 49 4.64 5.36 -10.27
N PRO A 50 3.66 6.20 -10.65
CA PRO A 50 2.90 6.93 -9.67
C PRO A 50 2.20 5.96 -8.71
N VAL A 51 2.41 6.16 -7.41
CA VAL A 51 1.73 5.37 -6.36
C VAL A 51 0.22 5.63 -6.46
N ILE A 52 -0.54 4.62 -6.89
CA ILE A 52 -2.00 4.70 -6.98
C ILE A 52 -2.58 4.56 -5.57
N ASN A 53 -2.71 5.68 -4.87
CA ASN A 53 -3.41 5.74 -3.59
C ASN A 53 -4.93 5.66 -3.81
N ARG A 54 -5.47 4.43 -3.85
CA ARG A 54 -6.92 4.23 -3.84
C ARG A 54 -7.48 4.68 -2.47
N LYS A 55 -8.08 5.87 -2.41
CA LYS A 55 -8.78 6.34 -1.20
C LYS A 55 -9.96 5.40 -0.89
N GLY A 56 -10.05 4.91 0.34
CA GLY A 56 -11.21 4.16 0.84
C GLY A 56 -10.86 2.89 1.62
N ARG A 57 -11.89 2.08 1.89
CA ARG A 57 -11.81 0.79 2.60
C ARG A 57 -10.82 -0.15 1.89
N PRO A 58 -9.99 -0.93 2.61
CA PRO A 58 -9.11 -1.91 1.98
C PRO A 58 -9.90 -2.79 1.01
N SER A 59 -9.37 -2.94 -0.21
CA SER A 59 -9.95 -3.79 -1.25
C SER A 59 -9.87 -5.24 -0.78
N THR A 60 -10.92 -5.70 -0.12
CA THR A 60 -11.11 -7.11 0.27
C THR A 60 -11.50 -7.99 -0.90
N ALA A 61 -11.63 -7.42 -2.11
CA ALA A 61 -11.71 -8.19 -3.33
C ALA A 61 -10.37 -8.92 -3.53
N ARG A 62 -10.30 -10.15 -3.03
CA ARG A 62 -9.30 -11.14 -3.44
C ARG A 62 -9.30 -11.18 -4.96
N LEU A 63 -8.11 -11.19 -5.55
CA LEU A 63 -7.90 -11.42 -6.96
C LEU A 63 -8.23 -12.88 -7.28
N THR A 64 -9.51 -13.26 -7.19
CA THR A 64 -9.96 -14.60 -7.57
C THR A 64 -10.07 -14.62 -9.09
N GLY A 65 -9.14 -15.29 -9.75
CA GLY A 65 -9.19 -15.50 -11.20
C GLY A 65 -10.38 -16.35 -11.61
N ALA A 66 -10.71 -16.38 -12.91
CA ALA A 66 -11.85 -17.12 -13.45
C ALA A 66 -11.85 -18.64 -13.15
N THR A 67 -10.71 -19.19 -12.72
CA THR A 67 -10.51 -20.59 -12.32
C THR A 67 -10.79 -20.89 -10.85
N GLU A 68 -10.92 -19.88 -9.98
CA GLU A 68 -11.31 -20.10 -8.60
C GLU A 68 -12.84 -20.24 -8.53
N GLY A 69 -13.30 -21.49 -8.40
CA GLY A 69 -14.72 -21.84 -8.32
C GLY A 69 -15.45 -21.16 -7.14
N ARG A 70 -16.79 -21.25 -7.16
CA ARG A 70 -17.64 -20.63 -6.13
C ARG A 70 -17.16 -21.00 -4.72
N PRO A 71 -17.04 -20.04 -3.79
CA PRO A 71 -16.70 -20.34 -2.42
C PRO A 71 -17.74 -21.31 -1.84
N HIS A 72 -17.32 -22.55 -1.59
CA HIS A 72 -18.06 -23.50 -0.76
C HIS A 72 -17.82 -23.11 0.69
N GLY A 73 -18.56 -22.11 1.14
CA GLY A 73 -18.69 -21.72 2.53
C GLY A 73 -20.15 -21.84 2.93
N GLU A 74 -20.55 -23.07 3.25
CA GLU A 74 -21.79 -23.35 3.95
C GLU A 74 -21.70 -22.74 5.36
N GLY A 75 -22.62 -21.84 5.70
CA GLY A 75 -22.60 -21.15 7.00
C GLY A 75 -23.72 -20.13 7.19
N ALA A 76 -24.94 -20.64 7.36
CA ALA A 76 -26.14 -20.02 7.95
C ALA A 76 -26.74 -18.74 7.30
N ARG A 77 -27.82 -18.94 6.53
CA ARG A 77 -28.86 -17.92 6.33
C ARG A 77 -29.82 -17.92 7.52
N ILE A 78 -30.00 -16.74 8.09
CA ILE A 78 -31.18 -16.16 8.76
C ILE A 78 -32.29 -17.15 9.17
N GLN A 79 -32.47 -17.31 10.48
CA GLN A 79 -33.77 -17.52 11.13
C GLN A 79 -33.69 -16.95 12.55
N GLY A 80 -34.60 -16.02 12.86
CA GLY A 80 -34.66 -15.38 14.16
C GLY A 80 -35.05 -16.36 15.26
N LEU A 81 -34.51 -16.13 16.46
CA LEU A 81 -35.14 -16.45 17.73
C LEU A 81 -34.44 -15.60 18.80
N ASP A 82 -35.25 -14.72 19.38
CA ASP A 82 -35.19 -14.17 20.73
C ASP A 82 -33.81 -13.88 21.36
N GLN A 83 -33.47 -12.60 21.43
CA GLN A 83 -32.80 -12.07 22.62
C GLN A 83 -33.28 -10.65 22.87
N SER A 84 -34.49 -10.63 23.43
CA SER A 84 -35.13 -9.51 24.09
C SER A 84 -34.39 -9.11 25.37
N GLN A 85 -33.22 -8.46 25.30
CA GLN A 85 -32.69 -7.72 26.46
C GLN A 85 -31.98 -6.41 26.05
N GLY A 86 -32.59 -5.29 26.42
CA GLY A 86 -31.84 -4.07 26.74
C GLY A 86 -31.81 -2.94 25.73
N THR A 87 -32.82 -2.74 24.86
CA THR A 87 -32.98 -1.41 24.23
C THR A 87 -33.89 -0.56 25.10
N THR A 88 -33.28 0.24 26.00
CA THR A 88 -33.96 1.44 26.48
C THR A 88 -34.35 2.23 25.23
N ARG A 89 -35.63 2.19 24.84
CA ARG A 89 -36.20 3.08 23.81
C ARG A 89 -35.81 4.49 24.21
N ARG A 90 -34.74 5.02 23.63
CA ARG A 90 -34.44 6.44 23.71
C ARG A 90 -35.57 7.11 22.97
N GLN A 91 -36.62 7.46 23.72
CA GLN A 91 -37.77 8.19 23.19
C GLN A 91 -37.20 9.39 22.43
N ASN A 92 -37.57 9.53 21.16
CA ASN A 92 -37.06 10.58 20.30
C ASN A 92 -37.43 11.94 20.91
N ARG A 93 -36.49 12.53 21.64
CA ARG A 93 -36.61 13.85 22.27
C ARG A 93 -36.30 14.91 21.23
N CYS A 94 -37.07 15.99 21.24
CA CYS A 94 -36.78 17.15 20.40
C CYS A 94 -35.36 17.67 20.69
N SER A 95 -34.53 17.85 19.67
CA SER A 95 -33.15 18.30 19.86
C SER A 95 -33.02 19.76 20.32
N ARG A 96 -34.12 20.53 20.36
CA ARG A 96 -34.15 21.95 20.74
C ARG A 96 -34.66 22.19 22.16
N CYS A 97 -35.63 21.41 22.63
CA CYS A 97 -36.20 21.56 23.98
C CYS A 97 -36.18 20.26 24.82
N HIS A 98 -35.68 19.16 24.26
CA HIS A 98 -35.54 17.84 24.89
C HIS A 98 -36.84 17.20 25.41
N LEU A 99 -38.01 17.76 25.08
CA LEU A 99 -39.31 17.14 25.34
C LEU A 99 -39.61 16.06 24.30
N VAL A 100 -40.34 15.02 24.71
CA VAL A 100 -40.80 13.94 23.82
C VAL A 100 -42.11 14.34 23.13
N GLY A 101 -42.42 13.68 22.01
CA GLY A 101 -43.69 13.87 21.28
C GLY A 101 -43.63 14.86 20.11
N HIS A 102 -42.48 15.49 19.86
CA HIS A 102 -42.28 16.34 18.69
C HIS A 102 -40.81 16.36 18.27
N ASN A 103 -40.53 16.75 17.01
CA ASN A 103 -39.18 16.85 16.48
C ASN A 103 -38.71 18.32 16.38
N ARG A 104 -37.44 18.54 15.98
CA ARG A 104 -36.85 19.90 15.91
C ARG A 104 -37.65 20.86 15.05
N THR A 105 -38.22 20.37 13.95
CA THR A 105 -38.99 21.14 12.97
C THR A 105 -40.38 21.50 13.46
N SER A 106 -40.99 20.70 14.33
CA SER A 106 -42.31 20.94 14.91
C SER A 106 -42.22 21.43 16.37
N CYS A 107 -41.11 22.09 16.74
CA CYS A 107 -40.88 22.52 18.11
C CYS A 107 -41.61 23.85 18.39
N PRO A 108 -42.47 23.92 19.42
CA PRO A 108 -43.23 25.14 19.74
C PRO A 108 -42.36 26.30 20.23
N ARG A 109 -41.08 26.05 20.53
CA ARG A 109 -40.07 27.08 20.86
C ARG A 109 -39.23 27.52 19.66
N GLY A 110 -39.56 27.05 18.46
CA GLY A 110 -38.92 27.42 17.22
C GLY A 110 -39.66 28.55 16.51
N HIS A 111 -39.48 29.78 16.99
CA HIS A 111 -39.40 30.92 16.08
C HIS A 111 -37.93 31.12 15.67
#